data_AF-L7KPQ3-F1
#
_entry.id   AF-L7KPQ3-F1
#
_cell.length_a   1.000
_cell.length_b   1.000
_cell.length_c   1.000
_cell.angle_alpha   90.00
_cell.angle_beta   90.00
_cell.angle_gamma   90.00
#
_symmetry.space_group_name_H-M   'P 1'
#
loop_
_entity.id
_entity.type
_entity.pdbx_description
1 polymer ?
#
loop_
_entity_poly.entity_id
_entity_poly.type
_entity_poly.pdbx_seq_one_letter_code
_entity_poly.pdbx_strand_id
1 'polypeptide(L)'
;MNVGGDDRLNATVEDRTGTENASTVLVISPHLDDAVYSAGAALSAMDDVVVVTMLAGRPDPPQYTEWDRSTGFASSTEAVDVRRAEDEKAVATLGARSVHLDFLDQQYGGADLAALTAAVSDLVEKHQPQVVIGPLGVRHADHKVVRNAVLAAHVPVTLWMYADLPYCNVSRSDEMASRDALRWRGCVLTPVHPPTGSMEVKRAAVECYPTQNTQFDLDNIVARERFWEISRDLR
;
A
#
# COMPACT_ATOMS: atom_id res chain seq x y z
N MET A 1 -30.18 -67.91 -8.79
CA MET A 1 -29.00 -67.40 -8.05
C MET A 1 -28.21 -66.52 -9.00
N ASN A 2 -27.94 -65.27 -8.59
CA ASN A 2 -27.21 -64.17 -9.24
C ASN A 2 -27.80 -63.60 -10.57
N VAL A 3 -28.48 -62.44 -10.65
CA VAL A 3 -28.06 -61.00 -10.51
C VAL A 3 -26.65 -60.73 -11.07
N GLY A 4 -26.34 -59.73 -11.91
CA GLY A 4 -26.98 -58.53 -12.51
C GLY A 4 -25.78 -57.78 -13.16
N GLY A 5 -25.83 -57.32 -14.41
CA GLY A 5 -26.19 -55.95 -14.76
C GLY A 5 -25.33 -54.89 -14.07
N ASP A 6 -24.37 -54.26 -14.79
CA ASP A 6 -24.35 -52.80 -15.05
C ASP A 6 -22.97 -52.36 -15.61
N ASP A 7 -23.03 -51.72 -16.76
CA ASP A 7 -21.96 -51.01 -17.47
C ASP A 7 -21.55 -49.79 -16.66
N ARG A 8 -20.29 -49.67 -16.24
CA ARG A 8 -19.77 -48.40 -15.72
C ARG A 8 -18.40 -48.07 -16.29
N LEU A 9 -18.45 -47.11 -17.19
CA LEU A 9 -17.38 -46.23 -17.65
C LEU A 9 -16.52 -45.76 -16.46
N ASN A 10 -15.26 -46.17 -16.42
CA ASN A 10 -14.25 -45.53 -15.59
C ASN A 10 -13.75 -44.27 -16.32
N ALA A 11 -14.46 -43.16 -16.09
CA ALA A 11 -13.95 -41.83 -16.38
C ALA A 11 -13.06 -41.37 -15.19
N THR A 12 -11.80 -41.13 -15.52
CA THR A 12 -10.85 -40.19 -14.89
C THR A 12 -11.38 -39.36 -13.71
N VAL A 13 -10.82 -39.61 -12.52
CA VAL A 13 -10.67 -38.58 -11.49
C VAL A 13 -9.18 -38.27 -11.44
N GLU A 14 -8.76 -37.36 -12.32
CA GLU A 14 -7.50 -36.66 -12.12
C GLU A 14 -7.67 -35.72 -10.94
N ASP A 15 -6.82 -35.94 -9.96
CA ASP A 15 -6.62 -35.14 -8.77
C ASP A 15 -6.31 -33.69 -9.19
N ARG A 16 -7.31 -32.80 -9.04
CA ARG A 16 -7.10 -31.36 -9.21
C ARG A 16 -6.44 -30.80 -7.95
N THR A 17 -5.16 -31.11 -7.75
CA THR A 17 -4.28 -30.25 -6.94
C THR A 17 -3.89 -29.03 -7.77
N GLY A 18 -4.88 -28.19 -8.07
CA GLY A 18 -4.60 -26.81 -8.39
C GLY A 18 -4.25 -26.13 -7.07
N THR A 19 -2.97 -25.86 -6.83
CA THR A 19 -2.63 -24.68 -6.04
C THR A 19 -3.26 -23.51 -6.80
N GLU A 20 -4.44 -23.07 -6.38
CA GLU A 20 -4.89 -21.73 -6.72
C GLU A 20 -3.75 -20.83 -6.27
N ASN A 21 -3.04 -20.21 -7.23
CA ASN A 21 -2.02 -19.24 -6.89
C ASN A 21 -2.72 -18.18 -6.04
N ALA A 22 -2.45 -18.18 -4.74
CA ALA A 22 -2.88 -17.14 -3.85
C ALA A 22 -2.48 -15.81 -4.50
N SER A 23 -3.46 -14.95 -4.70
CA SER A 23 -3.34 -13.79 -5.57
C SER A 23 -2.71 -12.65 -4.77
N THR A 24 -1.38 -12.65 -4.63
CA THR A 24 -0.67 -11.67 -3.80
C THR A 24 -1.05 -10.24 -4.22
N VAL A 25 -1.39 -9.42 -3.22
CA VAL A 25 -1.60 -7.97 -3.38
C VAL A 25 -0.38 -7.25 -2.80
N LEU A 26 0.31 -6.47 -3.64
CA LEU A 26 1.45 -5.67 -3.22
C LEU A 26 1.03 -4.22 -3.02
N VAL A 27 1.12 -3.72 -1.80
CA VAL A 27 0.78 -2.34 -1.44
C VAL A 27 2.06 -1.57 -1.21
N ILE A 28 2.22 -0.43 -1.89
CA ILE A 28 3.36 0.46 -1.77
C ILE A 28 2.96 1.65 -0.92
N SER A 29 3.50 1.73 0.30
CA SER A 29 3.30 2.83 1.25
C SER A 29 4.50 3.78 1.19
N PRO A 30 4.30 5.11 1.06
CA PRO A 30 5.40 6.06 1.25
C PRO A 30 5.99 5.97 2.65
N HIS A 31 5.18 6.21 3.68
CA HIS A 31 5.57 6.26 5.08
C HIS A 31 4.89 5.17 5.93
N LEU A 32 5.30 5.09 7.20
CA LEU A 32 4.91 4.10 8.20
C LEU A 32 3.53 4.43 8.80
N ASP A 33 2.50 4.46 7.96
CA ASP A 33 1.07 4.68 8.30
C ASP A 33 0.18 4.75 7.05
N ASP A 34 0.68 5.34 5.96
CA ASP A 34 -0.12 5.76 4.81
C ASP A 34 -1.02 4.68 4.21
N ALA A 35 -0.50 3.47 4.01
CA ALA A 35 -1.27 2.37 3.45
C ALA A 35 -2.45 1.98 4.36
N VAL A 36 -2.23 1.92 5.68
CA VAL A 36 -3.29 1.62 6.64
C VAL A 36 -4.30 2.76 6.72
N TYR A 37 -3.83 4.01 6.74
CA TYR A 37 -4.70 5.19 6.76
C TYR A 37 -5.57 5.26 5.51
N SER A 38 -5.01 4.97 4.35
CA SER A 38 -5.64 5.21 3.06
C SER A 38 -6.45 4.02 2.54
N ALA A 39 -6.07 2.80 2.92
CA ALA A 39 -6.61 1.56 2.36
C ALA A 39 -6.91 0.45 3.40
N GLY A 40 -6.69 0.68 4.70
CA GLY A 40 -6.79 -0.37 5.72
C GLY A 40 -8.10 -1.16 5.74
N ALA A 41 -9.24 -0.54 5.44
CA ALA A 41 -10.51 -1.25 5.37
C ALA A 41 -10.53 -2.19 4.16
N ALA A 42 -10.21 -1.71 2.96
CA ALA A 42 -10.09 -2.54 1.76
C ALA A 42 -9.10 -3.71 1.96
N LEU A 43 -7.91 -3.43 2.52
CA LEU A 43 -6.87 -4.42 2.73
C LEU A 43 -7.29 -5.53 3.70
N SER A 44 -8.12 -5.22 4.71
CA SER A 44 -8.63 -6.23 5.66
C SER A 44 -9.54 -7.31 5.04
N ALA A 45 -9.99 -7.11 3.80
CA ALA A 45 -10.80 -8.08 3.05
C ALA A 45 -10.07 -8.69 1.85
N MET A 46 -8.77 -8.43 1.71
CA MET A 46 -7.94 -9.02 0.66
C MET A 46 -7.09 -10.15 1.25
N ASP A 47 -6.90 -11.21 0.48
CA ASP A 47 -6.00 -12.30 0.83
C ASP A 47 -4.56 -11.99 0.40
N ASP A 48 -3.59 -12.53 1.14
CA ASP A 48 -2.14 -12.45 0.83
C ASP A 48 -1.62 -11.03 0.52
N VAL A 49 -1.91 -10.09 1.42
CA VAL A 49 -1.46 -8.70 1.31
C VAL A 49 -0.03 -8.53 1.85
N VAL A 50 0.82 -7.87 1.06
CA VAL A 50 2.14 -7.39 1.49
C VAL A 50 2.17 -5.87 1.41
N VAL A 51 2.28 -5.21 2.56
CA VAL A 51 2.48 -3.77 2.65
C VAL A 51 3.97 -3.48 2.70
N VAL A 52 4.48 -2.81 1.67
CA VAL A 52 5.87 -2.39 1.59
C VAL A 52 5.97 -0.89 1.85
N THR A 53 6.58 -0.53 2.97
CA THR A 53 6.87 0.87 3.30
C THR A 53 8.22 1.25 2.73
N MET A 54 8.20 2.17 1.77
CA MET A 54 9.38 2.55 0.98
C MET A 54 10.35 3.38 1.82
N LEU A 55 9.87 4.38 2.55
CA LEU A 55 10.70 5.40 3.19
C LEU A 55 10.82 5.17 4.70
N ALA A 56 11.25 3.97 5.10
CA ALA A 56 11.38 3.58 6.50
C ALA A 56 12.84 3.59 6.99
N GLY A 57 13.77 4.16 6.23
CA GLY A 57 15.21 4.12 6.53
C GLY A 57 15.65 4.97 7.72
N ARG A 58 16.70 4.52 8.40
CA ARG A 58 17.37 5.26 9.48
C ARG A 58 18.52 6.05 8.87
N PRO A 59 18.59 7.38 9.00
CA PRO A 59 19.78 8.10 8.59
C PRO A 59 20.96 7.81 9.54
N ASP A 60 22.17 7.71 8.98
CA ASP A 60 23.43 7.59 9.72
C ASP A 60 24.40 8.70 9.23
N PRO A 61 24.82 9.65 10.10
CA PRO A 61 24.50 9.74 11.52
C PRO A 61 23.03 10.08 11.80
N PRO A 62 22.52 9.80 13.03
CA PRO A 62 21.18 10.19 13.42
C PRO A 62 20.92 11.69 13.23
N GLN A 63 19.72 12.02 12.78
CA GLN A 63 19.26 13.39 12.55
C GLN A 63 18.20 13.79 13.58
N TYR A 64 17.88 15.08 13.60
CA TYR A 64 17.01 15.70 14.60
C TYR A 64 16.06 16.67 13.91
N THR A 65 14.85 16.21 13.58
CA THR A 65 13.87 17.02 12.86
C THR A 65 12.81 17.61 13.80
N GLU A 66 12.09 18.63 13.33
CA GLU A 66 10.96 19.20 14.08
C GLU A 66 9.81 18.20 14.23
N TRP A 67 9.57 17.37 13.21
CA TRP A 67 8.53 16.34 13.22
C TRP A 67 8.80 15.23 14.24
N ASP A 68 10.06 14.80 14.37
CA ASP A 68 10.44 13.83 15.40
C ASP A 68 10.16 14.40 16.79
N ARG A 69 10.56 15.66 17.03
CA ARG A 69 10.31 16.34 18.29
C ARG A 69 8.81 16.54 18.57
N SER A 70 8.02 16.89 17.56
CA SER A 70 6.57 17.11 17.72
C SER A 70 5.83 15.81 18.04
N THR A 71 6.40 14.67 17.67
CA THR A 71 5.89 13.32 17.97
C THR A 71 6.58 12.67 19.18
N GLY A 72 7.41 13.41 19.91
CA GLY A 72 7.97 13.01 21.21
C GLY A 72 9.34 12.35 21.16
N PHE A 73 10.00 12.32 20.00
CA PHE A 73 11.29 11.65 19.82
C PHE A 73 12.48 12.58 19.92
N ALA A 74 13.58 12.05 20.46
CA ALA A 74 14.83 12.78 20.60
C ALA A 74 15.77 12.59 19.41
N SER A 75 15.53 11.62 18.52
CA SER A 75 16.35 11.38 17.32
C SER A 75 15.58 10.61 16.25
N SER A 76 16.06 10.69 15.00
CA SER A 76 15.53 9.92 13.88
C SER A 76 15.63 8.41 14.09
N THR A 77 16.68 7.91 14.75
CA THR A 77 16.83 6.47 15.02
C THR A 77 15.71 5.98 15.94
N GLU A 78 15.47 6.69 17.04
CA GLU A 78 14.38 6.38 17.96
C GLU A 78 13.01 6.47 17.26
N ALA A 79 12.78 7.55 16.49
CA ALA A 79 11.53 7.76 15.77
C ALA A 79 11.25 6.62 14.76
N VAL A 80 12.23 6.28 13.93
CA VAL A 80 12.08 5.23 12.90
C VAL A 80 11.89 3.86 13.55
N ASP A 81 12.62 3.54 14.62
CA ASP A 81 12.47 2.25 15.33
C ASP A 81 11.07 2.06 15.89
N VAL A 82 10.55 3.08 16.57
CA VAL A 82 9.20 3.01 17.14
C VAL A 82 8.16 2.94 16.03
N ARG A 83 8.27 3.77 14.99
CA ARG A 83 7.29 3.78 13.89
C ARG A 83 7.29 2.48 13.09
N ARG A 84 8.43 1.80 12.93
CA ARG A 84 8.48 0.47 12.31
C ARG A 84 7.72 -0.56 13.14
N ALA A 85 7.91 -0.56 14.46
CA ALA A 85 7.18 -1.46 15.35
C ALA A 85 5.67 -1.17 15.38
N GLU A 86 5.27 0.11 15.32
CA GLU A 86 3.88 0.53 15.16
C GLU A 86 3.28 -0.01 13.85
N ASP A 87 3.99 0.16 12.75
CA ASP A 87 3.55 -0.29 11.42
C ASP A 87 3.42 -1.82 11.33
N GLU A 88 4.39 -2.57 11.85
CA GLU A 88 4.30 -4.04 11.94
C GLU A 88 3.03 -4.50 12.66
N LYS A 89 2.71 -3.86 13.79
CA LYS A 89 1.50 -4.17 14.57
C LYS A 89 0.23 -3.77 13.83
N ALA A 90 0.21 -2.61 13.19
CA ALA A 90 -0.93 -2.11 12.45
C ALA A 90 -1.23 -3.00 11.23
N VAL A 91 -0.22 -3.31 10.43
CA VAL A 91 -0.34 -4.17 9.24
C VAL A 91 -0.75 -5.59 9.66
N ALA A 92 -0.20 -6.14 10.74
CA ALA A 92 -0.62 -7.43 11.27
C ALA A 92 -2.09 -7.43 11.74
N THR A 93 -2.60 -6.31 12.25
CA THR A 93 -4.02 -6.15 12.64
C THR A 93 -4.95 -6.28 11.43
N LEU A 94 -4.48 -5.97 10.22
CA LEU A 94 -5.23 -6.17 8.98
C LEU A 94 -5.14 -7.61 8.44
N GLY A 95 -4.35 -8.49 9.07
CA GLY A 95 -4.04 -9.82 8.52
C GLY A 95 -2.98 -9.80 7.40
N ALA A 96 -2.28 -8.68 7.23
CA ALA A 96 -1.28 -8.46 6.19
C ALA A 96 0.15 -8.65 6.70
N ARG A 97 1.13 -8.66 5.78
CA ARG A 97 2.57 -8.72 6.09
C ARG A 97 3.22 -7.38 5.80
N SER A 98 4.05 -6.88 6.72
CA SER A 98 4.85 -5.66 6.50
C SER A 98 6.24 -5.99 5.95
N VAL A 99 6.75 -5.11 5.09
CA VAL A 99 8.13 -5.07 4.62
C VAL A 99 8.58 -3.61 4.66
N HIS A 100 9.74 -3.34 5.25
CA HIS A 100 10.28 -1.98 5.34
C HIS A 100 11.57 -1.88 4.56
N LEU A 101 11.64 -0.90 3.65
CA LEU A 101 12.88 -0.58 2.94
C LEU A 101 13.63 0.54 3.66
N ASP A 102 14.94 0.59 3.43
CA ASP A 102 15.84 1.52 4.12
C ASP A 102 16.02 2.86 3.39
N PHE A 103 15.11 3.22 2.48
CA PHE A 103 15.14 4.55 1.86
C PHE A 103 14.74 5.63 2.86
N LEU A 104 15.37 6.80 2.77
CA LEU A 104 15.14 7.87 3.72
C LEU A 104 13.91 8.70 3.32
N ASP A 105 13.10 9.05 4.32
CA ASP A 105 12.12 10.14 4.26
C ASP A 105 12.80 11.45 3.84
N GLN A 106 12.10 12.32 3.09
CA GLN A 106 12.61 13.64 2.70
C GLN A 106 13.16 14.44 3.88
N GLN A 107 12.55 14.33 5.06
CA GLN A 107 13.03 15.05 6.26
C GLN A 107 14.45 14.63 6.68
N TYR A 108 14.91 13.46 6.25
CA TYR A 108 16.25 12.92 6.52
C TYR A 108 17.18 12.93 5.29
N GLY A 109 16.76 13.52 4.18
CA GLY A 109 17.54 13.61 2.94
C GLY A 109 16.87 12.99 1.73
N GLY A 110 15.78 12.23 1.92
CA GLY A 110 14.99 11.66 0.84
C GLY A 110 15.67 10.51 0.09
N ALA A 111 14.99 10.04 -0.95
CA ALA A 111 15.46 8.97 -1.80
C ALA A 111 15.38 9.34 -3.28
N ASP A 112 16.32 8.80 -4.06
CA ASP A 112 16.37 9.02 -5.50
C ASP A 112 15.28 8.21 -6.23
N LEU A 113 14.67 8.84 -7.24
CA LEU A 113 13.58 8.25 -8.03
C LEU A 113 14.01 6.97 -8.75
N ALA A 114 15.23 6.90 -9.28
CA ALA A 114 15.69 5.71 -10.00
C ALA A 114 15.89 4.54 -9.04
N ALA A 115 16.42 4.80 -7.84
CA ALA A 115 16.57 3.78 -6.80
C ALA A 115 15.20 3.25 -6.31
N LEU A 116 14.24 4.16 -6.07
CA LEU A 116 12.88 3.76 -5.72
C LEU A 116 12.21 2.97 -6.86
N THR A 117 12.40 3.40 -8.11
CA THR A 117 11.87 2.69 -9.29
C THR A 117 12.41 1.26 -9.36
N ALA A 118 13.71 1.08 -9.20
CA ALA A 118 14.35 -0.24 -9.22
C ALA A 118 13.82 -1.13 -8.09
N ALA A 119 13.69 -0.59 -6.88
CA ALA A 119 13.13 -1.33 -5.75
C ALA A 119 11.68 -1.78 -6.01
N VAL A 120 10.83 -0.95 -6.63
CA VAL A 120 9.47 -1.36 -7.01
C VAL A 120 9.51 -2.49 -8.05
N SER A 121 10.38 -2.41 -9.05
CA SER A 121 10.55 -3.50 -10.03
C SER A 121 10.98 -4.81 -9.36
N ASP A 122 11.96 -4.76 -8.45
CA ASP A 122 12.45 -5.93 -7.71
C ASP A 122 11.35 -6.55 -6.83
N LEU A 123 10.52 -5.72 -6.19
CA LEU A 123 9.39 -6.19 -5.38
C LEU A 123 8.34 -6.87 -6.25
N VAL A 124 8.01 -6.32 -7.42
CA VAL A 124 7.07 -6.91 -8.35
C VAL A 124 7.59 -8.24 -8.88
N GLU A 125 8.88 -8.34 -9.23
CA GLU A 125 9.49 -9.60 -9.65
C GLU A 125 9.48 -10.64 -8.53
N LYS A 126 9.87 -10.24 -7.31
CA LYS A 126 9.96 -11.11 -6.13
C LYS A 126 8.60 -11.66 -5.70
N HIS A 127 7.58 -10.80 -5.66
CA HIS A 127 6.26 -11.15 -5.11
C HIS A 127 5.27 -11.63 -6.17
N GLN A 128 5.56 -11.40 -7.47
CA GLN A 128 4.67 -11.72 -8.59
C GLN A 128 3.19 -11.37 -8.33
N PRO A 129 2.88 -10.14 -7.89
CA PRO A 129 1.53 -9.79 -7.46
C PRO A 129 0.55 -9.76 -8.62
N GLN A 130 -0.73 -9.96 -8.35
CA GLN A 130 -1.79 -9.73 -9.35
C GLN A 130 -2.26 -8.27 -9.38
N VAL A 131 -2.11 -7.58 -8.25
CA VAL A 131 -2.46 -6.16 -8.11
C VAL A 131 -1.35 -5.46 -7.35
N VAL A 132 -0.91 -4.32 -7.89
CA VAL A 132 -0.10 -3.35 -7.16
C VAL A 132 -0.99 -2.18 -6.78
N ILE A 133 -0.96 -1.78 -5.51
CA ILE A 133 -1.69 -0.61 -5.01
C ILE A 133 -0.66 0.41 -4.51
N GLY A 134 -0.66 1.62 -5.05
CA GLY A 134 0.25 2.71 -4.65
C GLY A 134 -0.47 4.00 -4.26
N PRO A 135 0.27 5.04 -3.87
CA PRO A 135 -0.29 6.34 -3.48
C PRO A 135 -0.69 7.18 -4.70
N LEU A 136 -1.80 7.93 -4.61
CA LEU A 136 -2.16 8.95 -5.61
C LEU A 136 -1.17 10.13 -5.64
N GLY A 137 -0.38 10.33 -4.58
CA GLY A 137 0.73 11.27 -4.57
C GLY A 137 0.30 12.70 -4.25
N VAL A 138 -0.47 12.86 -3.17
CA VAL A 138 -1.13 14.11 -2.79
C VAL A 138 -0.31 14.90 -1.76
N ARG A 139 -0.18 16.22 -1.98
CA ARG A 139 0.56 17.22 -1.17
C ARG A 139 2.05 16.94 -0.95
N HIS A 140 2.41 15.89 -0.23
CA HIS A 140 3.77 15.59 0.22
C HIS A 140 4.70 15.20 -0.94
N ALA A 141 5.98 15.60 -0.90
CA ALA A 141 6.92 15.29 -1.98
C ALA A 141 7.25 13.80 -2.03
N ASP A 142 7.37 13.15 -0.86
CA ASP A 142 7.57 11.70 -0.76
C ASP A 142 6.46 10.88 -1.42
N HIS A 143 5.19 11.21 -1.16
CA HIS A 143 4.08 10.54 -1.83
C HIS A 143 4.17 10.72 -3.36
N LYS A 144 4.57 11.90 -3.83
CA LYS A 144 4.75 12.18 -5.26
C LYS A 144 5.92 11.38 -5.85
N VAL A 145 7.07 11.27 -5.16
CA VAL A 145 8.23 10.53 -5.69
C VAL A 145 7.96 9.02 -5.67
N VAL A 146 7.33 8.48 -4.63
CA VAL A 146 6.93 7.07 -4.55
C VAL A 146 5.91 6.73 -5.63
N ARG A 147 4.87 7.56 -5.84
CA ARG A 147 3.96 7.39 -6.98
C ARG A 147 4.69 7.37 -8.31
N ASN A 148 5.62 8.32 -8.51
CA ASN A 148 6.36 8.39 -9.77
C ASN A 148 7.23 7.14 -9.98
N ALA A 149 7.82 6.59 -8.91
CA ALA A 149 8.58 5.34 -8.95
C ALA A 149 7.69 4.16 -9.37
N VAL A 150 6.51 4.04 -8.77
CA VAL A 150 5.52 3.00 -9.14
C VAL A 150 5.13 3.11 -10.62
N LEU A 151 4.89 4.32 -11.13
CA LEU A 151 4.56 4.54 -12.54
C LEU A 151 5.73 4.24 -13.48
N ALA A 152 6.97 4.50 -13.05
CA ALA A 152 8.18 4.30 -13.85
C ALA A 152 8.63 2.84 -13.89
N ALA A 153 8.31 2.04 -12.86
CA ALA A 153 8.68 0.63 -12.74
C ALA A 153 7.98 -0.29 -13.76
N HIS A 154 7.02 0.23 -14.54
CA HIS A 154 6.24 -0.52 -15.54
C HIS A 154 5.65 -1.82 -14.99
N VAL A 155 4.81 -1.69 -13.97
CA VAL A 155 4.05 -2.80 -13.38
C VAL A 155 3.21 -3.51 -14.47
N PRO A 156 3.47 -4.79 -14.80
CA PRO A 156 2.79 -5.49 -15.90
C PRO A 156 1.44 -6.10 -15.48
N VAL A 157 0.94 -5.70 -14.32
CA VAL A 157 -0.31 -6.19 -13.71
C VAL A 157 -1.22 -5.01 -13.37
N THR A 158 -2.40 -5.29 -12.84
CA THR A 158 -3.34 -4.23 -12.44
C THR A 158 -2.70 -3.27 -11.44
N LEU A 159 -2.77 -1.98 -11.76
CA LEU A 159 -2.21 -0.91 -10.92
C LEU A 159 -3.34 -0.03 -10.40
N TRP A 160 -3.51 0.02 -9.08
CA TRP A 160 -4.43 0.91 -8.40
C TRP A 160 -3.68 2.01 -7.65
N MET A 161 -4.29 3.18 -7.55
CA MET A 161 -3.83 4.28 -6.70
C MET A 161 -4.89 4.59 -5.64
N TYR A 162 -4.52 4.55 -4.36
CA TYR A 162 -5.40 4.98 -3.27
C TYR A 162 -5.35 6.50 -3.09
N ALA A 163 -6.46 7.10 -2.66
CA ALA A 163 -6.48 8.47 -2.19
C ALA A 163 -5.69 8.59 -0.88
N ASP A 164 -4.64 9.40 -0.84
CA ASP A 164 -3.82 9.61 0.36
C ASP A 164 -4.67 10.25 1.47
N LEU A 165 -4.95 9.51 2.55
CA LEU A 165 -5.68 10.00 3.72
C LEU A 165 -4.69 10.35 4.85
N PRO A 166 -4.92 11.45 5.59
CA PRO A 166 -6.11 12.30 5.58
C PRO A 166 -6.12 13.38 4.49
N TYR A 167 -5.04 13.56 3.72
CA TYR A 167 -4.86 14.72 2.83
C TYR A 167 -6.04 14.96 1.87
N CYS A 168 -6.54 13.90 1.24
CA CYS A 168 -7.66 13.99 0.30
C CYS A 168 -9.00 14.34 0.94
N ASN A 169 -9.16 14.11 2.25
CA ASN A 169 -10.38 14.46 2.99
C ASN A 169 -10.30 15.89 3.56
N VAL A 170 -9.09 16.36 3.88
CA VAL A 170 -8.84 17.76 4.24
C VAL A 170 -8.96 18.68 3.02
N SER A 171 -8.48 18.24 1.85
CA SER A 171 -8.42 19.06 0.63
C SER A 171 -8.81 18.27 -0.62
N ARG A 172 -10.07 18.40 -1.04
CA ARG A 172 -10.58 17.79 -2.28
C ARG A 172 -9.91 18.35 -3.54
N SER A 173 -9.45 19.60 -3.50
CA SER A 173 -8.70 20.21 -4.59
C SER A 173 -7.34 19.55 -4.81
N ASP A 174 -6.66 19.12 -3.74
CA ASP A 174 -5.35 18.46 -3.87
C ASP A 174 -5.48 17.04 -4.43
N GLU A 175 -6.55 16.32 -4.08
CA GLU A 175 -6.92 15.04 -4.72
C GLU A 175 -7.15 15.25 -6.22
N MET A 176 -7.93 16.26 -6.58
CA MET A 176 -8.25 16.57 -7.98
C MET A 176 -7.02 16.97 -8.79
N ALA A 177 -6.16 17.85 -8.24
CA ALA A 177 -4.91 18.25 -8.87
C ALA A 177 -3.96 17.08 -9.12
N SER A 178 -3.88 16.12 -8.18
CA SER A 178 -3.03 14.94 -8.33
C SER A 178 -3.56 14.00 -9.42
N ARG A 179 -4.89 13.85 -9.54
CA ARG A 179 -5.53 13.11 -10.64
C ARG A 179 -5.32 13.79 -11.98
N ASP A 180 -5.43 15.10 -12.05
CA ASP A 180 -5.20 15.87 -13.28
C ASP A 180 -3.74 15.81 -13.73
N ALA A 181 -2.78 15.83 -12.80
CA ALA A 181 -1.37 15.62 -13.12
C ALA A 181 -1.11 14.25 -13.76
N LEU A 182 -1.82 13.20 -13.34
CA LEU A 182 -1.72 11.87 -13.97
C LEU A 182 -2.39 11.85 -15.35
N ARG A 183 -3.55 12.50 -15.53
CA ARG A 183 -4.20 12.66 -16.84
C ARG A 183 -3.30 13.37 -17.83
N TRP A 184 -2.61 14.43 -17.41
CA TRP A 184 -1.65 15.15 -18.25
C TRP A 184 -0.44 14.31 -18.64
N ARG A 185 -0.15 13.24 -17.90
CA ARG A 185 0.88 12.25 -18.23
C ARG A 185 0.35 11.08 -19.07
N GLY A 186 -0.86 11.20 -19.63
CA GLY A 186 -1.48 10.19 -20.47
C GLY A 186 -2.09 9.00 -19.70
N CYS A 187 -2.29 9.12 -18.38
CA CYS A 187 -2.96 8.09 -17.62
C CYS A 187 -4.49 8.26 -17.68
N VAL A 188 -5.20 7.15 -17.84
CA VAL A 188 -6.64 7.05 -17.60
C VAL A 188 -6.85 6.54 -16.18
N LEU A 189 -7.68 7.26 -15.42
CA LEU A 189 -8.01 6.94 -14.03
C LEU A 189 -9.47 6.51 -13.95
N THR A 190 -9.69 5.20 -13.78
CA THR A 190 -11.03 4.62 -13.64
C THR A 190 -11.31 4.38 -12.15
N PRO A 191 -12.35 4.99 -11.55
CA PRO A 191 -12.70 4.68 -10.16
C PRO A 191 -12.96 3.19 -9.98
N VAL A 192 -12.38 2.59 -8.95
CA VAL A 192 -12.59 1.18 -8.60
C VAL A 192 -13.07 1.03 -7.17
N HIS A 193 -13.79 -0.06 -6.93
CA HIS A 193 -14.31 -0.43 -5.63
C HIS A 193 -13.65 -1.75 -5.21
N PRO A 194 -12.71 -1.73 -4.25
CA PRO A 194 -12.12 -2.96 -3.73
C PRO A 194 -13.17 -3.77 -2.95
N PRO A 195 -12.83 -5.02 -2.56
CA PRO A 195 -13.64 -5.77 -1.61
C PRO A 195 -14.03 -4.94 -0.39
N THR A 196 -15.26 -5.14 0.09
CA THR A 196 -15.75 -4.43 1.27
C THR A 196 -15.16 -5.07 2.52
N GLY A 197 -14.14 -4.46 3.09
CA GLY A 197 -13.61 -4.85 4.41
C GLY A 197 -14.18 -4.04 5.57
N SER A 198 -13.54 -4.15 6.72
CA SER A 198 -14.07 -3.64 7.99
C SER A 198 -13.46 -2.30 8.38
N MET A 199 -14.34 -1.31 8.62
CA MET A 199 -13.95 -0.02 9.18
C MET A 199 -13.52 -0.14 10.65
N GLU A 200 -14.04 -1.13 11.38
CA GLU A 200 -13.63 -1.45 12.75
C GLU A 200 -12.19 -1.99 12.77
N VAL A 201 -11.86 -2.91 11.86
CA VAL A 201 -10.48 -3.42 11.70
C VAL A 201 -9.54 -2.29 11.27
N LYS A 202 -9.94 -1.45 10.32
CA LYS A 202 -9.18 -0.25 9.96
C LYS A 202 -8.92 0.64 11.17
N ARG A 203 -9.95 0.92 11.99
CA ARG A 203 -9.80 1.74 13.19
C ARG A 203 -8.79 1.14 14.17
N ALA A 204 -8.88 -0.16 14.44
CA ALA A 204 -7.95 -0.85 15.32
C ALA A 204 -6.50 -0.81 14.79
N ALA A 205 -6.31 -0.92 13.47
CA ALA A 205 -5.00 -0.78 12.85
C ALA A 205 -4.48 0.67 12.92
N VAL A 206 -5.33 1.67 12.69
CA VAL A 206 -4.98 3.10 12.84
C VAL A 206 -4.55 3.42 14.29
N GLU A 207 -5.22 2.85 15.28
CA GLU A 207 -4.87 3.01 16.71
C GLU A 207 -3.48 2.46 17.06
N CYS A 208 -2.88 1.63 16.19
CA CYS A 208 -1.52 1.14 16.37
C CYS A 208 -0.43 2.16 16.00
N TYR A 209 -0.77 3.35 15.51
CA TYR A 209 0.15 4.46 15.23
C TYR A 209 0.00 5.64 16.22
N PRO A 210 0.14 5.43 17.55
CA PRO A 210 -0.08 6.50 18.52
C PRO A 210 0.83 7.71 18.26
N THR A 211 2.05 7.51 17.72
CA THR A 211 2.94 8.64 17.43
C THR A 211 2.41 9.54 16.31
N GLN A 212 1.83 8.95 15.26
CA GLN A 212 1.31 9.69 14.10
C GLN A 212 -0.09 10.25 14.35
N ASN A 213 -0.93 9.54 15.11
CA ASN A 213 -2.30 9.95 15.43
C ASN A 213 -2.39 11.29 16.17
N THR A 214 -1.31 11.73 16.85
CA THR A 214 -1.25 13.05 17.49
C THR A 214 -1.24 14.22 16.49
N GLN A 215 -0.87 13.97 15.23
CA GLN A 215 -0.66 15.00 14.22
C GLN A 215 -1.89 15.22 13.32
N PHE A 216 -2.91 14.36 13.42
CA PHE A 216 -4.02 14.34 12.49
C PHE A 216 -5.38 14.21 13.17
N ASP A 217 -6.41 14.71 12.51
CA ASP A 217 -7.79 14.41 12.87
C ASP A 217 -8.18 13.04 12.31
N LEU A 218 -8.41 12.08 13.22
CA LEU A 218 -8.69 10.69 12.89
C LEU A 218 -10.02 10.52 12.14
N ASP A 219 -10.95 11.47 12.23
CA ASP A 219 -12.20 11.41 11.45
C ASP A 219 -11.93 11.57 9.94
N ASN A 220 -10.80 12.16 9.56
CA ASN A 220 -10.36 12.24 8.17
C ASN A 220 -9.59 10.98 7.71
N ILE A 221 -9.19 10.10 8.63
CA ILE A 221 -8.45 8.86 8.37
C ILE A 221 -9.40 7.66 8.38
N VAL A 222 -10.19 7.51 9.44
CA VAL A 222 -11.21 6.45 9.57
C VAL A 222 -12.47 6.86 8.81
N ALA A 223 -12.29 7.05 7.51
CA ALA A 223 -13.27 7.55 6.58
C ALA A 223 -13.29 6.70 5.30
N ARG A 224 -14.23 7.03 4.41
CA ARG A 224 -14.41 6.34 3.13
C ARG A 224 -13.15 6.41 2.26
N GLU A 225 -12.65 5.23 1.93
CA GLU A 225 -11.52 5.00 1.04
C GLU A 225 -11.91 5.15 -0.43
N ARG A 226 -10.95 5.54 -1.26
CA ARG A 226 -11.15 5.79 -2.69
C ARG A 226 -9.94 5.30 -3.46
N PHE A 227 -10.19 4.67 -4.60
CA PHE A 227 -9.18 4.05 -5.43
C PHE A 227 -9.46 4.35 -6.91
N TRP A 228 -8.39 4.40 -7.69
CA TRP A 228 -8.46 4.47 -9.15
C TRP A 228 -7.53 3.44 -9.77
N GLU A 229 -8.05 2.64 -10.69
CA GLU A 229 -7.22 1.86 -11.59
C GLU A 229 -6.56 2.79 -12.61
N ILE A 230 -5.27 2.57 -12.83
CA ILE A 230 -4.42 3.33 -13.73
C ILE A 230 -4.16 2.49 -14.97
N SER A 231 -4.56 3.01 -16.12
CA SER A 231 -4.11 2.51 -17.42
C SER A 231 -3.43 3.65 -18.20
N ARG A 232 -2.50 3.31 -19.10
CA ARG A 232 -1.88 4.30 -19.98
C ARG A 232 -2.64 4.32 -21.30
N ASP A 233 -3.07 5.51 -21.72
CA ASP A 233 -3.67 5.69 -23.03
C ASP A 233 -2.55 5.64 -24.07
N LEU A 234 -2.42 4.51 -24.76
CA LEU A 234 -1.58 4.41 -25.95
C LEU A 234 -2.32 5.12 -27.09
N ARG A 235 -2.32 6.46 -27.10
CA ARG A 235 -2.71 7.25 -28.28
C ARG A 235 -1.50 7.75 -29.01
#